data_AF-A0A7U0TJI5-F1
#
_entry.id   AF-A0A7U0TJI5-F1
#
_cell.length_a   1.000
_cell.length_b   1.000
_cell.length_c   1.000
_cell.angle_alpha   90.00
_cell.angle_beta   90.00
_cell.angle_gamma   90.00
#
_symmetry.space_group_name_H-M   'P 1'
#
loop_
_entity.id
_entity.type
_entity.pdbx_description
1 polymer ?
#
loop_
_entity_poly.entity_id
_entity_poly.type
_entity_poly.pdbx_seq_one_letter_code
_entity_poly.pdbx_strand_id
1 'polypeptide(L)'
;NAKLDNLSEKEKEKFRTEIKDFQKDSKAYLDALGNDRIAFVSKKDPKHSALITEFGKGDLSYTLKDYGKKADKALDREKNVTLQGNLKHDGVMFVDYSK
;
A
#
# COMPACT_ATOMS: atom_id res chain seq x y z
N ASN A 1 -13.84 -5.82 4.15
CA ASN A 1 -14.39 -7.09 3.60
C ASN A 1 -13.54 -7.55 2.42
N ALA A 2 -12.58 -8.46 2.64
CA ALA A 2 -11.75 -9.02 1.57
C ALA A 2 -12.56 -10.00 0.71
N LYS A 3 -13.30 -9.48 -0.27
CA LYS A 3 -14.10 -10.26 -1.24
C LYS A 3 -13.59 -10.03 -2.66
N LEU A 4 -13.62 -11.07 -3.49
CA LEU A 4 -13.18 -11.03 -4.90
C LEU A 4 -14.30 -10.59 -5.87
N ASP A 5 -15.44 -10.12 -5.35
CA ASP A 5 -16.68 -9.90 -6.11
C ASP A 5 -16.59 -8.73 -7.11
N ASN A 6 -15.67 -7.78 -6.89
CA ASN A 6 -15.56 -6.52 -7.66
C ASN A 6 -14.29 -6.44 -8.54
N LEU A 7 -13.79 -7.56 -9.04
CA LEU A 7 -12.60 -7.58 -9.91
C LEU A 7 -12.96 -7.26 -11.37
N SER A 8 -12.24 -6.31 -11.97
CA SER A 8 -12.30 -6.03 -13.41
C SER A 8 -11.67 -7.17 -14.22
N GLU A 9 -12.06 -7.34 -15.49
CA GLU A 9 -11.49 -8.38 -16.37
C GLU A 9 -9.95 -8.32 -16.46
N LYS A 10 -9.37 -7.10 -16.47
CA LYS A 10 -7.91 -6.91 -16.44
C LYS A 10 -7.28 -7.36 -15.12
N GLU A 11 -7.98 -7.21 -14.00
CA GLU A 11 -7.49 -7.64 -12.69
C GLU A 11 -7.59 -9.15 -12.54
N LYS A 12 -8.67 -9.76 -13.04
CA LYS A 12 -8.82 -11.22 -13.11
C LYS A 12 -7.71 -11.87 -13.92
N GLU A 13 -7.30 -11.25 -15.02
CA GLU A 13 -6.21 -11.75 -15.84
C GLU A 13 -4.85 -11.56 -15.16
N LYS A 14 -4.59 -10.38 -14.59
CA LYS A 14 -3.33 -10.05 -13.91
C LYS A 14 -3.07 -10.88 -12.66
N PHE A 15 -4.12 -11.15 -11.88
CA PHE A 15 -4.03 -11.88 -10.60
C PHE A 15 -4.58 -13.31 -10.70
N ARG A 16 -4.63 -13.89 -11.90
CA ARG A 16 -5.28 -15.20 -12.14
C ARG A 16 -4.73 -16.31 -11.23
N THR A 17 -3.42 -16.30 -10.97
CA THR A 17 -2.75 -17.31 -10.13
C THR A 17 -3.07 -17.06 -8.67
N GLU A 18 -2.93 -15.81 -8.21
CA GLU A 18 -3.22 -15.39 -6.84
C GLU A 18 -4.69 -15.58 -6.48
N ILE A 19 -5.62 -15.34 -7.42
CA ILE A 19 -7.05 -15.60 -7.25
C ILE A 19 -7.31 -17.11 -7.08
N LYS A 20 -6.65 -17.96 -7.86
CA LYS A 20 -6.78 -19.42 -7.71
C LYS A 20 -6.24 -19.89 -6.36
N ASP A 21 -5.09 -19.37 -5.95
CA ASP A 21 -4.49 -19.71 -4.66
C ASP A 21 -5.34 -19.18 -3.50
N PHE A 22 -5.89 -17.97 -3.62
CA PHE A 22 -6.84 -17.42 -2.65
C PHE A 22 -8.14 -18.23 -2.56
N GLN A 23 -8.66 -18.73 -3.69
CA GLN A 23 -9.85 -19.60 -3.68
C GLN A 23 -9.55 -20.97 -3.05
N LYS A 24 -8.31 -21.45 -3.16
CA LYS A 24 -7.88 -22.73 -2.58
C LYS A 24 -7.56 -22.62 -1.10
N ASP A 25 -6.84 -21.58 -0.70
CA ASP A 25 -6.48 -21.29 0.68
C ASP A 25 -6.46 -19.77 0.94
N SER A 26 -7.64 -19.22 1.21
CA SER A 26 -7.79 -17.80 1.57
C SER A 26 -7.25 -17.49 2.97
N LYS A 27 -7.03 -18.51 3.81
CA LYS A 27 -6.62 -18.31 5.20
C LYS A 27 -5.23 -17.69 5.27
N ALA A 28 -4.28 -18.18 4.47
CA ALA A 28 -2.93 -17.61 4.43
C ALA A 28 -2.93 -16.11 4.07
N TYR A 29 -3.74 -15.70 3.10
CA TYR A 29 -3.86 -14.31 2.69
C TYR A 29 -4.56 -13.45 3.74
N LEU A 30 -5.64 -13.94 4.34
CA LEU A 30 -6.38 -13.22 5.37
C LEU A 30 -5.58 -13.09 6.67
N ASP A 31 -4.83 -14.13 7.04
CA ASP A 31 -3.97 -14.15 8.23
C ASP A 31 -2.81 -13.16 8.05
N ALA A 32 -2.14 -13.17 6.90
CA ALA A 32 -1.10 -12.18 6.59
C ALA A 32 -1.65 -10.74 6.53
N LEU A 33 -2.84 -10.52 5.96
CA LEU A 33 -3.44 -9.18 5.92
C LEU A 33 -3.92 -8.67 7.29
N GLY A 34 -4.35 -9.58 8.17
CA GLY A 34 -4.92 -9.24 9.48
C GLY A 34 -3.91 -9.20 10.63
N ASN A 35 -2.91 -10.08 10.61
CA ASN A 35 -1.96 -10.24 11.70
C ASN A 35 -0.60 -9.63 11.38
N ASP A 36 -0.13 -9.72 10.13
CA ASP A 36 1.19 -9.23 9.76
C ASP A 36 1.16 -7.74 9.42
N ARG A 37 2.31 -7.09 9.64
CA ARG A 37 2.58 -5.75 9.12
C ARG A 37 3.47 -5.88 7.89
N ILE A 38 2.90 -5.66 6.72
CA ILE A 38 3.57 -5.83 5.44
C ILE A 38 3.89 -4.46 4.86
N ALA A 39 5.15 -4.18 4.54
CA ALA A 39 5.59 -2.94 3.92
C ALA A 39 6.24 -3.23 2.57
N PHE A 40 5.62 -2.77 1.49
CA PHE A 40 6.15 -2.86 0.13
C PHE A 40 6.73 -1.53 -0.31
N VAL A 41 8.03 -1.50 -0.61
CA VAL A 41 8.68 -0.34 -1.23
C VAL A 41 8.74 -0.56 -2.74
N SER A 42 8.11 0.32 -3.51
CA SER A 42 8.12 0.21 -4.97
C SER A 42 9.52 0.44 -5.53
N LYS A 43 9.76 -0.04 -6.75
CA LYS A 43 10.95 0.34 -7.51
C LYS A 43 11.01 1.86 -7.62
N LYS A 44 12.20 2.43 -7.43
CA LYS A 44 12.44 3.86 -7.59
C LYS A 44 12.11 4.27 -9.03
N ASP A 45 11.32 5.32 -9.18
CA ASP A 45 11.07 5.93 -10.48
C ASP A 45 12.33 6.71 -10.96
N PRO A 46 12.39 7.18 -12.22
CA PRO A 46 13.51 7.97 -12.73
C PRO A 46 13.78 9.26 -11.95
N LYS A 47 12.79 9.78 -11.21
CA LYS A 47 12.93 10.91 -10.28
C LYS A 47 13.38 10.48 -8.87
N HIS A 48 13.78 9.21 -8.71
CA HIS A 48 14.23 8.59 -7.47
C HIS A 48 13.17 8.54 -6.34
N SER A 49 11.89 8.73 -6.64
CA SER A 49 10.81 8.51 -5.67
C SER A 49 10.40 7.03 -5.63
N ALA A 50 9.96 6.57 -4.46
CA ALA A 50 9.34 5.26 -4.29
C ALA A 50 8.04 5.40 -3.50
N LEU A 51 7.06 4.58 -3.88
CA LEU A 51 5.80 4.43 -3.17
C LEU A 51 5.96 3.30 -2.16
N ILE A 52 5.76 3.62 -0.89
CA ILE A 52 5.72 2.65 0.20
C ILE A 52 4.25 2.34 0.46
N THR A 53 3.85 1.10 0.27
CA THR A 53 2.51 0.60 0.59
C THR A 53 2.61 -0.26 1.83
N GLU A 54 1.99 0.18 2.93
CA GLU A 54 1.94 -0.56 4.19
C GLU A 54 0.55 -1.14 4.41
N PHE A 55 0.49 -2.42 4.76
CA PHE A 55 -0.69 -3.10 5.27
C PHE A 55 -0.45 -3.44 6.72
N GLY A 56 -1.34 -3.05 7.61
CA GLY A 56 -1.23 -3.39 9.04
C GLY A 56 -2.60 -3.52 9.67
N LYS A 57 -2.89 -4.68 10.27
CA LYS A 57 -4.18 -4.95 10.94
C LYS A 57 -5.41 -4.68 10.06
N GLY A 58 -5.30 -4.91 8.76
CA GLY A 58 -6.36 -4.63 7.78
C GLY A 58 -6.42 -3.19 7.27
N ASP A 59 -5.62 -2.26 7.81
CA ASP A 59 -5.50 -0.90 7.30
C ASP A 59 -4.44 -0.81 6.20
N LEU A 60 -4.76 0.01 5.20
CA LEU A 60 -3.92 0.27 4.05
C LEU A 60 -3.38 1.70 4.15
N SER A 61 -2.06 1.82 4.05
CA SER A 61 -1.35 3.11 4.06
C SER A 61 -0.45 3.24 2.84
N TYR A 62 -0.43 4.43 2.25
CA TYR A 62 0.42 4.78 1.11
C TYR A 62 1.29 5.98 1.47
N THR A 63 2.60 5.79 1.49
CA THR A 63 3.59 6.84 1.72
C THR A 63 4.41 7.06 0.46
N LEU A 64 4.38 8.27 -0.09
CA LEU A 64 5.27 8.62 -1.20
C LEU A 64 6.57 9.20 -0.65
N LYS A 65 7.69 8.54 -0.88
CA LYS A 65 9.01 8.97 -0.42
C LYS A 65 9.93 9.33 -1.58
N ASP A 66 10.50 10.52 -1.55
CA ASP A 66 11.41 11.03 -2.59
C ASP A 66 12.87 10.84 -2.18
N TYR A 67 13.58 9.90 -2.82
CA TYR A 67 14.99 9.63 -2.55
C TYR A 67 15.94 10.39 -3.51
N GLY A 68 15.42 11.26 -4.37
CA GLY A 68 16.22 12.00 -5.37
C GLY A 68 16.93 13.22 -4.81
N LYS A 69 16.54 13.64 -3.61
CA LYS A 69 17.14 14.77 -2.95
C LYS A 69 18.46 14.34 -2.30
N LYS A 70 19.55 15.01 -2.69
CA LYS A 70 20.83 14.90 -2.00
C LYS A 70 20.59 15.29 -0.54
N ALA A 71 21.06 14.48 0.40
CA ALA A 71 20.98 14.69 1.85
C ALA A 71 21.84 15.88 2.34
N ASP A 72 21.97 16.93 1.53
CA ASP A 72 22.59 18.19 1.92
C ASP A 72 21.52 19.07 2.55
N LYS A 73 21.30 18.78 3.85
CA LYS A 73 20.87 19.67 4.93
C LYS A 73 19.99 18.88 5.88
N ALA A 74 20.38 18.87 7.14
CA ALA A 74 19.57 18.52 8.30
C ALA A 74 18.32 19.43 8.50
N LEU A 75 17.84 20.06 7.42
CA LEU A 75 16.80 21.09 7.33
C LEU A 75 15.94 20.94 6.06
N ASP A 76 16.21 19.97 5.17
CA ASP A 76 15.31 19.71 4.06
C ASP A 76 14.09 19.01 4.64
N ARG A 77 13.00 19.77 4.84
CA ARG A 77 11.70 19.24 5.25
C ARG A 77 11.22 18.32 4.14
N GLU A 78 11.66 17.06 4.19
CA GLU A 78 11.16 15.98 3.35
C GLU A 78 9.65 15.95 3.61
N LYS A 79 8.87 16.55 2.69
CA LYS A 79 7.40 16.57 2.75
C LYS A 79 6.93 15.18 2.36
N ASN A 80 7.01 14.26 3.31
CA ASN A 80 6.48 12.92 3.18
C ASN A 80 4.99 13.01 3.43
N VAL A 81 4.21 12.58 2.45
CA VAL A 81 2.76 12.49 2.57
C VAL A 81 2.43 11.02 2.68
N THR A 82 1.72 10.68 3.76
CA THR A 82 1.20 9.34 4.05
C THR A 82 -0.32 9.42 4.08
N LEU A 83 -0.96 8.62 3.24
CA LEU A 83 -2.41 8.47 3.18
C LEU A 83 -2.76 7.16 3.89
N GLN A 84 -3.55 7.19 4.96
CA GLN A 84 -3.96 6.00 5.71
C GLN A 84 -5.48 5.84 5.71
N GLY A 85 -5.94 4.59 5.64
CA GLY A 85 -7.36 4.23 5.74
C GLY A 85 -8.09 4.16 4.40
N ASN A 86 -9.34 3.70 4.43
CA ASN A 86 -10.12 3.44 3.23
C ASN A 86 -11.44 4.24 3.21
N LEU A 87 -11.49 5.29 2.39
CA LEU A 87 -12.68 6.14 2.26
C LEU A 87 -13.96 5.37 1.87
N LYS A 88 -13.84 4.27 1.12
CA LYS A 88 -15.00 3.48 0.67
C LYS A 88 -15.54 2.52 1.73
N HIS A 89 -14.71 2.11 2.69
CA HIS A 89 -15.10 1.13 3.72
C HIS A 89 -15.25 1.77 5.10
N ASP A 90 -14.35 2.69 5.45
CA ASP A 90 -14.30 3.32 6.77
C ASP A 90 -15.00 4.70 6.77
N GLY A 91 -15.29 5.25 5.58
CA GLY A 91 -15.89 6.57 5.42
C GLY A 91 -14.95 7.73 5.76
N VAL A 92 -13.73 7.43 6.21
CA VAL A 92 -12.70 8.39 6.63
C VAL A 92 -11.37 8.00 5.99
N MET A 93 -10.56 8.99 5.63
CA MET A 93 -9.17 8.81 5.20
C MET A 93 -8.32 9.84 5.93
N PHE A 94 -7.20 9.39 6.51
CA PHE A 94 -6.25 10.22 7.21
C PHE A 94 -5.12 10.62 6.26
N VAL A 95 -4.75 11.90 6.28
CA VAL A 95 -3.65 12.45 5.49
C VAL A 95 -2.61 12.99 6.44
N ASP A 96 -1.55 12.22 6.64
CA ASP A 96 -0.40 12.62 7.43
C ASP A 96 0.62 13.31 6.52
N TYR A 97 1.02 14.52 6.89
CA TYR A 97 2.09 15.24 6.20
C TYR A 97 3.06 15.81 7.22
N SER A 98 4.36 15.70 6.93
CA SER A 98 5.40 16.37 7.71
C SER A 98 5.36 17.88 7.47
N LYS A 99 5.37 18.67 8.56
CA LYS A 99 5.33 20.14 8.57
C LYS A 99 6.69 20.80 8.32
#